data_AF-A0A3C1L5Y5-F1
#
_entry.id   AF-A0A3C1L5Y5-F1
#
_cell.length_a   1.000
_cell.length_b   1.000
_cell.length_c   1.000
_cell.angle_alpha   90.00
_cell.angle_beta   90.00
_cell.angle_gamma   90.00
#
_symmetry.space_group_name_H-M   'P 1'
#
loop_
_entity.id
_entity.type
_entity.pdbx_description
1 polymer ?
#
loop_
_entity_poly.entity_id
_entity_poly.type
_entity_poly.pdbx_seq_one_letter_code
_entity_poly.pdbx_strand_id
1 'polypeptide(L)'
;LGQRATFNDGRHMIVYGQRTADNRFAFGGRGAWYHWGSAIKPSYDRDSRVHALIHDTLRELFPAIGEAAITHRWGGPVGAARDWWCHAGFDRNSGLASAGGYVGDGVGTTNLSGRTLADLITNTPSELATLPWVGHRSRKWEPEPLRFLGINTMAYLPIGADRHEERHGTASKWREAIMNRLLGH
;
A
#
# COMPACT_ATOMS: atom_id res chain seq x y z
N LEU A 1 -7.80 -17.38 18.29
CA LEU A 1 -7.65 -16.78 16.93
C LEU A 1 -8.88 -17.01 16.02
N GLY A 2 -9.74 -18.00 16.25
CA GLY A 2 -10.85 -18.39 15.36
C GLY A 2 -12.15 -17.55 15.39
N GLN A 3 -12.10 -16.24 15.71
CA GLN A 3 -13.29 -15.35 15.65
C GLN A 3 -13.00 -14.04 14.90
N ARG A 4 -12.06 -14.05 13.96
CA ARG A 4 -11.80 -12.90 13.08
C ARG A 4 -12.37 -13.21 11.71
N ALA A 5 -13.51 -12.63 11.38
CA ALA A 5 -14.06 -12.69 10.03
C ALA A 5 -13.16 -11.88 9.10
N THR A 6 -12.75 -12.48 7.98
CA THR A 6 -12.03 -11.82 6.88
C THR A 6 -12.95 -11.80 5.66
N PHE A 7 -12.96 -10.69 4.93
CA PHE A 7 -13.66 -10.57 3.65
C PHE A 7 -12.67 -10.07 2.59
N ASN A 8 -12.94 -10.40 1.33
CA ASN A 8 -12.21 -9.90 0.17
C ASN A 8 -13.21 -9.16 -0.73
N ASP A 9 -12.81 -8.00 -1.22
CA ASP A 9 -13.60 -7.16 -2.11
C ASP A 9 -12.95 -7.15 -3.50
N GLY A 10 -13.76 -7.31 -4.54
CA GLY A 10 -13.31 -7.42 -5.93
C GLY A 10 -13.08 -6.07 -6.63
N ARG A 11 -13.19 -4.96 -5.90
CA ARG A 11 -12.93 -3.61 -6.45
C ARG A 11 -11.45 -3.42 -6.70
N HIS A 12 -11.14 -2.59 -7.69
CA HIS A 12 -9.76 -2.18 -7.94
C HIS A 12 -9.15 -1.34 -6.80
N MET A 13 -9.99 -0.77 -5.93
CA MET A 13 -9.55 -0.15 -4.69
C MET A 13 -9.35 -1.22 -3.61
N ILE A 14 -8.09 -1.48 -3.24
CA ILE A 14 -7.78 -2.34 -2.10
C ILE A 14 -8.34 -1.68 -0.83
N VAL A 15 -9.36 -2.29 -0.23
CA VAL A 15 -9.96 -1.89 1.05
C VAL A 15 -9.52 -2.80 2.18
N TYR A 16 -9.40 -2.25 3.38
CA TYR A 16 -9.15 -3.01 4.61
C TYR A 16 -10.11 -2.55 5.72
N GLY A 17 -10.53 -3.50 6.55
CA GLY A 17 -11.38 -3.25 7.69
C GLY A 17 -10.95 -4.09 8.89
N GLN A 18 -10.87 -3.49 10.07
CA GLN A 18 -10.58 -4.22 11.30
C GLN A 18 -11.32 -3.62 12.49
N ARG A 19 -11.77 -4.49 13.39
CA ARG A 19 -12.22 -4.08 14.72
C ARG A 19 -10.99 -3.80 15.59
N THR A 20 -10.98 -2.63 16.18
CA THR A 20 -9.93 -2.16 17.10
C THR A 20 -10.15 -2.70 18.51
N ALA A 21 -9.13 -2.64 19.37
CA ALA A 21 -9.17 -3.16 20.73
C ALA A 21 -10.23 -2.48 21.62
N ASP A 22 -10.54 -1.22 21.35
CA ASP A 22 -11.57 -0.44 22.05
C ASP A 22 -12.93 -0.48 21.33
N ASN A 23 -13.17 -1.54 20.55
CA ASN A 23 -14.46 -1.82 19.91
C ASN A 23 -14.91 -0.78 18.87
N ARG A 24 -13.97 -0.03 18.26
CA ARG A 24 -14.26 0.79 17.07
C ARG A 24 -13.95 0.04 15.79
N PHE A 25 -14.50 0.50 14.67
CA PHE A 25 -14.19 -0.04 13.35
C PHE A 25 -13.22 0.89 12.62
N ALA A 26 -12.03 0.38 12.29
CA ALA A 26 -11.08 1.07 11.43
C ALA A 26 -11.23 0.55 10.00
N PHE A 27 -11.50 1.45 9.07
CA PHE A 27 -11.72 1.14 7.67
C PHE A 27 -10.93 2.11 6.79
N GLY A 28 -10.30 1.60 5.74
CA GLY A 28 -9.51 2.41 4.84
C GLY A 28 -9.25 1.71 3.51
N GLY A 29 -8.57 2.42 2.62
CA GLY A 29 -8.20 1.88 1.31
C GLY A 29 -7.15 2.73 0.62
N ARG A 30 -6.73 2.29 -0.58
CA ARG A 30 -5.81 3.04 -1.43
C ARG A 30 -6.57 4.05 -2.31
N GLY A 31 -5.91 5.11 -2.74
CA GLY A 31 -6.53 6.13 -3.60
C GLY A 31 -5.84 7.49 -3.58
N ALA A 32 -4.80 7.67 -2.77
CA ALA A 32 -4.00 8.89 -2.77
C ALA A 32 -3.11 8.98 -4.02
N TRP A 33 -2.98 10.19 -4.54
CA TRP A 33 -2.14 10.51 -5.70
C TRP A 33 -0.66 10.51 -5.33
N TYR A 34 0.19 10.21 -6.31
CA TYR A 34 1.60 10.48 -6.18
C TYR A 34 1.85 11.99 -6.27
N HIS A 35 2.60 12.50 -5.29
CA HIS A 35 3.02 13.89 -5.24
C HIS A 35 4.41 14.07 -5.83
N TRP A 36 4.56 15.11 -6.67
CA TRP A 36 5.81 15.43 -7.37
C TRP A 36 7.03 15.40 -6.45
N GLY A 37 8.11 14.74 -6.89
CA GLY A 37 9.34 14.66 -6.11
C GLY A 37 9.22 13.79 -4.85
N SER A 38 8.17 12.97 -4.74
CA SER A 38 7.84 12.18 -3.55
C SER A 38 7.67 13.06 -2.31
N ALA A 39 7.14 14.26 -2.49
CA ALA A 39 6.97 15.22 -1.41
C ALA A 39 6.01 14.69 -0.33
N ILE A 40 6.44 14.79 0.93
CA ILE A 40 5.64 14.41 2.10
C ILE A 40 5.25 15.69 2.82
N LYS A 41 3.94 15.93 2.97
CA LYS A 41 3.40 17.09 3.68
C LYS A 41 2.16 16.67 4.47
N PRO A 42 1.96 17.18 5.70
CA PRO A 42 0.76 16.87 6.48
C PRO A 42 -0.57 17.20 5.77
N SER A 43 -0.55 18.14 4.81
CA SER A 43 -1.72 18.47 3.99
C SER A 43 -2.13 17.35 3.03
N TYR A 44 -1.19 16.50 2.62
CA TYR A 44 -1.46 15.38 1.70
C TYR A 44 -2.18 14.22 2.39
N ASP A 45 -2.00 14.08 3.70
CA ASP A 45 -2.67 13.05 4.50
C ASP A 45 -4.17 13.35 4.71
N ARG A 46 -4.64 14.53 4.29
CA ARG A 46 -6.01 15.01 4.46
C ARG A 46 -6.68 15.36 3.12
N ASP A 47 -6.80 14.39 2.21
CA ASP A 47 -7.61 14.56 1.00
C ASP A 47 -9.09 14.23 1.29
N SER A 48 -9.95 15.24 1.27
CA SER A 48 -11.38 15.10 1.54
C SER A 48 -12.11 14.22 0.52
N ARG A 49 -11.65 14.17 -0.74
CA ARG A 49 -12.28 13.37 -1.80
C ARG A 49 -11.97 11.89 -1.60
N VAL A 50 -10.73 11.56 -1.28
CA VAL A 50 -10.33 10.18 -0.94
C VAL A 50 -11.10 9.70 0.29
N HIS A 51 -11.18 10.56 1.31
CA HIS A 51 -11.95 10.28 2.52
C HIS A 51 -13.46 10.12 2.30
N ALA A 52 -14.05 10.84 1.34
CA ALA A 52 -15.43 10.66 0.94
C ALA A 52 -15.63 9.31 0.24
N LEU A 53 -14.76 8.96 -0.70
CA LEU A 53 -14.81 7.68 -1.41
C LEU A 53 -14.70 6.47 -0.47
N ILE A 54 -13.78 6.52 0.51
CA ILE A 54 -13.65 5.48 1.54
C ILE A 54 -14.93 5.38 2.39
N HIS A 55 -15.55 6.52 2.72
CA HIS A 55 -16.79 6.55 3.49
C HIS A 55 -17.98 5.99 2.72
N ASP A 56 -18.11 6.30 1.43
CA ASP A 56 -19.17 5.77 0.58
C ASP A 56 -19.00 4.25 0.42
N THR A 57 -17.77 3.78 0.22
CA THR A 57 -17.45 2.34 0.15
C THR A 57 -17.75 1.62 1.46
N LEU A 58 -17.45 2.25 2.61
CA LEU A 58 -17.79 1.73 3.93
C LEU A 58 -19.30 1.52 4.07
N ARG A 59 -20.12 2.50 3.65
CA ARG A 59 -21.59 2.42 3.70
C ARG A 59 -22.15 1.35 2.78
N GLU A 60 -21.55 1.19 1.59
CA GLU A 60 -21.98 0.19 0.62
C GLU A 60 -21.69 -1.24 1.10
N LEU A 61 -20.50 -1.48 1.64
CA LEU A 61 -20.10 -2.80 2.13
C LEU A 61 -20.78 -3.18 3.45
N PHE A 62 -21.08 -2.18 4.30
CA PHE A 62 -21.64 -2.41 5.62
C PHE A 62 -22.88 -1.55 5.86
N PRO A 63 -24.00 -1.78 5.16
CA PRO A 63 -25.21 -0.97 5.29
C PRO A 63 -25.77 -0.96 6.73
N ALA A 64 -25.49 -2.01 7.52
CA ALA A 64 -25.89 -2.12 8.91
C ALA A 64 -25.27 -1.06 9.86
N ILE A 65 -24.23 -0.34 9.43
CA ILE A 65 -23.62 0.72 10.26
C ILE A 65 -24.49 1.98 10.34
N GLY A 66 -25.45 2.18 9.42
CA GLY A 66 -26.32 3.34 9.38
C GLY A 66 -25.55 4.67 9.46
N GLU A 67 -25.95 5.53 10.40
CA GLU A 67 -25.34 6.85 10.64
C GLU A 67 -24.25 6.82 11.73
N ALA A 68 -23.50 5.72 11.84
CA ALA A 68 -22.38 5.62 12.76
C ALA A 68 -21.39 6.80 12.57
N ALA A 69 -20.98 7.41 13.69
CA ALA A 69 -20.13 8.59 13.65
C ALA A 69 -18.71 8.28 13.16
N ILE A 70 -18.23 9.06 12.18
CA ILE A 70 -16.81 9.06 11.79
C ILE A 70 -16.04 9.95 12.76
N THR A 71 -15.31 9.34 13.68
CA THR A 71 -14.60 10.04 14.76
C THR A 71 -13.19 10.47 14.38
N HIS A 72 -12.52 9.74 13.48
CA HIS A 72 -11.13 9.96 13.11
C HIS A 72 -10.93 9.80 11.61
N ARG A 73 -9.98 10.55 11.05
CA ARG A 73 -9.50 10.43 9.68
C ARG A 73 -7.99 10.63 9.66
N TRP A 74 -7.28 9.79 8.93
CA TRP A 74 -5.83 9.88 8.78
C TRP A 74 -5.41 9.31 7.43
N GLY A 75 -4.23 9.73 6.99
CA GLY A 75 -3.55 9.22 5.81
C GLY A 75 -2.05 9.16 6.07
N GLY A 76 -1.31 8.72 5.06
CA GLY A 76 0.14 8.71 5.13
C GLY A 76 0.77 8.21 3.84
N PRO A 77 2.05 8.55 3.61
CA PRO A 77 2.79 8.07 2.47
C PRO A 77 3.10 6.58 2.61
N VAL A 78 3.16 5.89 1.47
CA VAL A 78 3.64 4.51 1.39
C VAL A 78 4.98 4.50 0.66
N GLY A 79 5.98 3.86 1.27
CA GLY A 79 7.27 3.63 0.65
C GLY A 79 7.21 2.42 -0.29
N ALA A 80 7.37 2.66 -1.59
CA ALA A 80 7.47 1.62 -2.61
C ALA A 80 8.81 1.71 -3.33
N ALA A 81 9.52 0.58 -3.38
CA ALA A 81 10.68 0.42 -4.25
C ALA A 81 10.23 0.25 -5.71
N ARG A 82 11.12 0.54 -6.66
CA ARG A 82 10.78 0.51 -8.10
C ARG A 82 10.35 -0.87 -8.60
N ASP A 83 10.95 -1.92 -8.04
CA ASP A 83 10.63 -3.32 -8.33
C ASP A 83 9.58 -3.90 -7.39
N TRP A 84 9.04 -3.10 -6.46
CA TRP A 84 8.07 -3.54 -5.44
C TRP A 84 8.64 -4.54 -4.42
N TRP A 85 9.97 -4.65 -4.33
CA TRP A 85 10.62 -5.52 -3.35
C TRP A 85 10.96 -4.77 -2.07
N CYS A 86 10.83 -5.47 -0.96
CA CYS A 86 11.32 -5.02 0.34
C CYS A 86 12.84 -5.25 0.43
N HIS A 87 13.51 -4.47 1.27
CA HIS A 87 14.93 -4.65 1.57
C HIS A 87 15.18 -4.61 3.08
N ALA A 88 16.17 -5.38 3.53
CA ALA A 88 16.88 -5.19 4.78
C ALA A 88 18.39 -5.36 4.54
N GLY A 89 19.21 -4.47 5.06
CA GLY A 89 20.65 -4.52 4.84
C GLY A 89 21.44 -3.76 5.88
N PHE A 90 22.64 -4.28 6.17
CA PHE A 90 23.62 -3.66 7.04
C PHE A 90 24.96 -3.56 6.33
N ASP A 91 25.46 -2.34 6.17
CA ASP A 91 26.79 -2.08 5.63
C ASP A 91 27.81 -2.03 6.77
N ARG A 92 28.64 -3.06 6.88
CA ARG A 92 29.67 -3.16 7.92
C ARG A 92 30.76 -2.08 7.80
N ASN A 93 31.01 -1.56 6.60
CA ASN A 93 32.06 -0.55 6.39
C ASN A 93 31.62 0.82 6.91
N SER A 94 30.36 1.20 6.68
CA SER A 94 29.81 2.48 7.15
C SER A 94 29.12 2.38 8.52
N GLY A 95 28.78 1.17 8.98
CA GLY A 95 27.99 0.96 10.19
C GLY A 95 26.51 1.31 10.02
N LEU A 96 26.02 1.51 8.80
CA LEU A 96 24.64 1.91 8.51
C LEU A 96 23.75 0.70 8.22
N ALA A 97 22.63 0.61 8.93
CA ALA A 97 21.55 -0.32 8.64
C ALA A 97 20.38 0.40 7.96
N SER A 98 19.71 -0.28 7.03
CA SER A 98 18.49 0.22 6.40
C SER A 98 17.53 -0.93 6.11
N ALA A 99 16.23 -0.64 6.22
CA ALA A 99 15.18 -1.52 5.76
C ALA A 99 13.98 -0.68 5.30
N GLY A 100 13.21 -1.18 4.36
CA GLY A 100 12.05 -0.45 3.83
C GLY A 100 11.51 -1.01 2.52
N GLY A 101 10.69 -0.19 1.85
CA GLY A 101 10.04 -0.59 0.60
C GLY A 101 8.86 -1.54 0.82
N TYR A 102 8.16 -1.42 1.95
CA TYR A 102 7.14 -2.40 2.36
C TYR A 102 5.85 -2.37 1.54
N VAL A 103 5.65 -1.36 0.67
CA VAL A 103 4.61 -1.32 -0.37
C VAL A 103 3.14 -1.33 0.12
N GLY A 104 2.86 -1.76 1.34
CA GLY A 104 1.53 -2.01 1.90
C GLY A 104 1.54 -2.96 3.11
N ASP A 105 2.49 -3.88 3.17
CA ASP A 105 2.54 -4.96 4.18
C ASP A 105 3.46 -4.63 5.36
N GLY A 106 3.52 -3.34 5.72
CA GLY A 106 4.55 -2.79 6.60
C GLY A 106 4.57 -3.35 8.01
N VAL A 107 3.42 -3.68 8.61
CA VAL A 107 3.37 -4.06 10.04
C VAL A 107 4.12 -5.37 10.31
N GLY A 108 3.79 -6.43 9.58
CA GLY A 108 4.47 -7.72 9.71
C GLY A 108 5.90 -7.66 9.16
N THR A 109 6.07 -7.01 8.01
CA THR A 109 7.35 -6.94 7.32
C THR A 109 8.40 -6.17 8.13
N THR A 110 8.01 -5.08 8.82
CA THR A 110 8.93 -4.32 9.69
C THR A 110 9.42 -5.14 10.87
N ASN A 111 8.55 -5.99 11.46
CA ASN A 111 8.97 -6.89 12.54
C ASN A 111 10.03 -7.88 12.05
N LEU A 112 9.79 -8.52 10.89
CA LEU A 112 10.74 -9.43 10.28
C LEU A 112 12.06 -8.70 9.93
N SER A 113 11.98 -7.50 9.35
CA SER A 113 13.15 -6.69 8.99
C SER A 113 13.96 -6.33 10.22
N GLY A 114 13.32 -5.95 11.34
CA GLY A 114 14.01 -5.61 12.58
C GLY A 114 14.81 -6.79 13.14
N ARG A 115 14.24 -8.00 13.10
CA ARG A 115 14.93 -9.24 13.53
C ARG A 115 16.08 -9.58 12.59
N THR A 116 15.86 -9.51 11.27
CA THR A 116 16.92 -9.69 10.27
C THR A 116 18.06 -8.69 10.48
N LEU A 117 17.76 -7.40 10.69
CA LEU A 117 18.77 -6.38 10.93
C LEU A 117 19.54 -6.63 12.23
N ALA A 118 18.87 -7.07 13.30
CA ALA A 118 19.53 -7.43 14.54
C ALA A 118 20.59 -8.52 14.30
N ASP A 119 20.23 -9.61 13.63
CA ASP A 119 21.15 -10.71 13.29
C ASP A 119 22.31 -10.25 12.39
N LEU A 120 22.02 -9.40 11.40
CA LEU A 120 23.05 -8.83 10.53
C LEU A 120 24.05 -7.95 11.30
N ILE A 121 23.55 -7.10 12.21
CA ILE A 121 24.36 -6.22 13.05
C ILE A 121 25.25 -7.04 13.99
N THR A 122 24.68 -8.02 14.71
CA THR A 122 25.41 -8.86 15.66
C THR A 122 26.24 -9.95 15.00
N ASN A 123 26.16 -10.09 13.67
CA ASN A 123 26.79 -11.17 12.91
C ASN A 123 26.35 -12.57 13.41
N THR A 124 25.09 -12.70 13.81
CA THR A 124 24.50 -13.96 14.25
C THR A 124 24.07 -14.77 13.01
N PRO A 125 24.58 -16.00 12.83
CA PRO A 125 24.11 -16.86 11.74
C PRO A 125 22.66 -17.26 11.97
N SER A 126 21.78 -16.94 11.02
CA SER A 126 20.36 -17.30 11.09
C SER A 126 19.76 -17.41 9.69
N GLU A 127 18.64 -18.13 9.57
CA GLU A 127 17.86 -18.18 8.32
C GLU A 127 17.41 -16.77 7.90
N LEU A 128 17.09 -15.91 8.88
CA LEU A 128 16.66 -14.53 8.64
C LEU A 128 17.72 -13.69 7.94
N ALA A 129 19.00 -13.92 8.26
CA ALA A 129 20.14 -13.24 7.64
C ALA A 129 20.44 -13.76 6.22
N THR A 130 19.85 -14.90 5.81
CA THR A 130 20.02 -15.51 4.48
C THR A 130 18.84 -15.30 3.53
N LEU A 131 17.77 -14.64 4.00
CA LEU A 131 16.59 -14.37 3.18
C LEU A 131 16.94 -13.52 1.94
N PRO A 132 16.27 -13.72 0.79
CA PRO A 132 16.64 -13.10 -0.49
C PRO A 132 16.51 -11.56 -0.52
N TRP A 133 15.78 -10.97 0.42
CA TRP A 133 15.70 -9.51 0.58
C TRP A 133 16.95 -8.89 1.23
N VAL A 134 17.83 -9.71 1.82
CA VAL A 134 19.07 -9.27 2.45
C VAL A 134 20.03 -8.83 1.38
N GLY A 135 20.48 -7.59 1.43
CA GLY A 135 21.38 -7.03 0.41
C GLY A 135 20.72 -6.74 -0.94
N HIS A 136 19.42 -7.02 -1.11
CA HIS A 136 18.66 -6.64 -2.30
C HIS A 136 18.71 -5.11 -2.51
N ARG A 137 19.01 -4.66 -3.72
CA ARG A 137 19.05 -3.22 -4.04
C ARG A 137 18.19 -2.93 -5.25
N SER A 138 17.06 -2.29 -5.01
CA SER A 138 16.17 -1.85 -6.08
C SER A 138 16.81 -0.72 -6.90
N ARG A 139 16.51 -0.69 -8.19
CA ARG A 139 16.89 0.43 -9.06
C ARG A 139 16.20 1.72 -8.59
N LYS A 140 16.85 2.86 -8.81
CA LYS A 140 16.21 4.18 -8.61
C LYS A 140 15.01 4.31 -9.52
N TRP A 141 13.95 4.93 -9.01
CA TRP A 141 12.82 5.38 -9.83
C TRP A 141 13.27 6.33 -10.94
N GLU A 142 12.46 6.39 -12.00
CA GLU A 142 12.62 7.29 -13.12
C GLU A 142 12.72 8.76 -12.66
N PRO A 143 13.45 9.61 -13.38
CA PRO A 143 13.44 11.05 -13.12
C PRO A 143 12.06 11.65 -13.42
N GLU A 144 11.76 12.80 -12.83
CA GLU A 144 10.57 13.56 -13.19
C GLU A 144 10.71 14.20 -14.59
N PRO A 145 9.63 14.32 -15.39
CA PRO A 145 8.21 14.04 -15.06
C PRO A 145 7.76 12.58 -15.28
N LEU A 146 8.64 11.69 -15.74
CA LEU A 146 8.25 10.33 -16.14
C LEU A 146 7.67 9.53 -14.96
N ARG A 147 8.26 9.67 -13.77
CA ARG A 147 7.77 9.04 -12.55
C ARG A 147 6.39 9.55 -12.16
N PHE A 148 6.20 10.87 -12.10
CA PHE A 148 4.91 11.48 -11.79
C PHE A 148 3.81 11.00 -12.75
N LEU A 149 4.08 11.05 -14.06
CA LEU A 149 3.12 10.62 -15.07
C LEU A 149 2.85 9.12 -14.97
N GLY A 150 3.88 8.29 -14.82
CA GLY A 150 3.75 6.84 -14.72
C GLY A 150 2.91 6.41 -13.52
N ILE A 151 3.26 6.87 -12.32
CA ILE A 151 2.56 6.47 -11.09
C ILE A 151 1.13 6.99 -11.08
N ASN A 152 0.90 8.25 -11.45
CA ASN A 152 -0.46 8.79 -11.46
C ASN A 152 -1.31 8.17 -12.56
N THR A 153 -0.76 7.85 -13.74
CA THR A 153 -1.51 7.11 -14.78
C THR A 153 -1.94 5.74 -14.26
N MET A 154 -1.04 5.01 -13.59
CA MET A 154 -1.39 3.75 -12.94
C MET A 154 -2.47 3.92 -11.87
N ALA A 155 -2.47 5.01 -11.11
CA ALA A 155 -3.52 5.31 -10.13
C ALA A 155 -4.86 5.73 -10.78
N TYR A 156 -4.85 6.35 -11.97
CA TYR A 156 -6.04 6.74 -12.72
C TYR A 156 -6.74 5.55 -13.40
N LEU A 157 -5.98 4.58 -13.90
CA LEU A 157 -6.51 3.48 -14.73
C LEU A 157 -7.62 2.67 -14.06
N PRO A 158 -7.52 2.28 -12.77
CA PRO A 158 -8.59 1.54 -12.10
C PRO A 158 -9.83 2.40 -11.81
N ILE A 159 -9.65 3.68 -11.43
CA ILE A 159 -10.77 4.62 -11.23
C ILE A 159 -11.55 4.86 -12.54
N GLY A 160 -10.85 4.86 -13.69
CA GLY A 160 -11.45 4.96 -15.01
C GLY A 160 -12.07 3.66 -15.54
N ALA A 161 -11.61 2.51 -15.05
CA ALA A 161 -12.18 1.19 -15.36
C ALA A 161 -13.50 0.99 -14.60
N ASP A 162 -13.53 1.29 -13.30
CA ASP A 162 -14.74 1.19 -12.46
C ASP A 162 -15.89 2.04 -13.02
N ARG A 163 -15.62 3.31 -13.38
CA ARG A 163 -16.64 4.19 -14.00
C ARG A 163 -17.12 3.74 -15.38
N HIS A 164 -16.31 2.97 -16.11
CA HIS A 164 -16.69 2.46 -17.43
C HIS A 164 -17.53 1.19 -17.28
N GLU A 165 -17.18 0.31 -16.35
CA GLU A 165 -17.92 -0.91 -16.03
C GLU A 165 -19.27 -0.62 -15.38
N GLU A 166 -19.35 0.36 -14.46
CA GLU A 166 -20.61 0.85 -13.91
C GLU A 166 -21.56 1.45 -14.97
N ARG A 167 -21.02 2.06 -16.03
CA ARG A 167 -21.82 2.70 -17.08
C ARG A 167 -22.21 1.77 -18.23
N HIS A 168 -21.41 0.74 -18.50
CA HIS A 168 -21.57 -0.08 -19.71
C HIS A 168 -21.68 -1.59 -19.45
N GLY A 169 -21.63 -2.03 -18.19
CA GLY A 169 -21.88 -3.42 -17.78
C GLY A 169 -20.93 -4.45 -18.41
N THR A 170 -19.79 -4.02 -18.95
CA THR A 170 -18.85 -4.88 -19.68
C THR A 170 -17.41 -4.53 -19.33
N ALA A 171 -16.63 -5.54 -18.95
CA ALA A 171 -15.21 -5.40 -18.63
C ALA A 171 -14.41 -5.04 -19.89
N SER A 172 -13.60 -3.99 -19.78
CA SER A 172 -12.78 -3.49 -20.89
C SER A 172 -11.50 -4.34 -21.03
N LYS A 173 -11.59 -5.40 -21.84
CA LYS A 173 -10.53 -6.41 -22.07
C LYS A 173 -9.12 -5.87 -22.38
N TRP A 174 -9.00 -4.69 -22.99
CA TRP A 174 -7.69 -4.09 -23.32
C TRP A 174 -7.04 -3.36 -22.13
N ARG A 175 -7.84 -2.89 -21.15
CA ARG A 175 -7.35 -2.27 -19.91
C ARG A 175 -6.89 -3.32 -18.91
N GLU A 176 -7.59 -4.46 -18.82
CA GLU A 176 -7.12 -5.64 -18.09
C GLU A 176 -5.76 -6.14 -18.61
N ALA A 177 -5.57 -6.17 -19.93
CA ALA A 177 -4.29 -6.59 -20.52
C ALA A 177 -3.12 -5.66 -20.14
N ILE A 178 -3.37 -4.36 -19.99
CA ILE A 178 -2.35 -3.38 -19.55
C ILE A 178 -2.11 -3.51 -18.04
N MET A 179 -3.17 -3.69 -17.25
CA MET A 179 -3.09 -3.93 -15.80
C MET A 179 -2.31 -5.21 -15.49
N ASN A 180 -2.58 -6.32 -16.18
CA ASN A 180 -1.87 -7.59 -16.00
C ASN A 180 -0.38 -7.48 -16.35
N ARG A 181 -0.05 -6.72 -17.40
CA ARG A 181 1.35 -6.52 -17.82
C ARG A 181 2.12 -5.56 -16.90
N LEU A 182 1.44 -4.71 -16.14
CA LEU A 182 2.05 -3.75 -15.19
C LEU A 182 2.05 -4.25 -13.74
N LEU A 183 1.07 -5.07 -13.36
CA LEU A 183 0.89 -5.58 -11.98
C LEU A 183 1.46 -6.98 -11.76
N GLY A 184 1.93 -7.66 -12.81
CA GLY A 184 2.69 -8.89 -12.68
C GLY A 184 1.89 -10.03 -12.03
N HIS A 185 0.94 -10.58 -12.78
CA HIS A 185 0.46 -11.95 -12.59
C HIS A 185 0.81 -12.78 -13.82
#